data_AF-A0A652LD24-F1
#
_entry.id   AF-A0A652LD24-F1
#
_cell.length_a   1.000
_cell.length_b   1.000
_cell.length_c   1.000
_cell.angle_alpha   90.00
_cell.angle_beta   90.00
_cell.angle_gamma   90.00
#
_symmetry.space_group_name_H-M   'P 1'
#
loop_
_entity.id
_entity.type
_entity.pdbx_description
1 polymer ?
#
loop_
_entity_poly.entity_id
_entity_poly.type
_entity_poly.pdbx_seq_one_letter_code
_entity_poly.pdbx_strand_id
1 'polypeptide(L)' 'MLTLCALTLSACGSEDKADAADAGTAVTTRVTDATGTKVKVPATPERVVALSEMDLDASLALGVEPV' A
#
# COMPACT_ATOMS: atom_id res chain seq x y z
N MET A 1 13.83 -26.32 -33.73
CA MET A 1 12.47 -25.74 -33.60
C MET A 1 12.22 -25.43 -32.12
N LEU A 2 12.96 -24.46 -31.61
CA LEU A 2 13.03 -24.07 -30.20
C LEU A 2 12.75 -22.56 -30.15
N THR A 3 11.49 -22.18 -29.94
CA THR A 3 11.04 -20.84 -29.51
C THR A 3 9.51 -20.80 -29.64
N LEU A 4 8.76 -20.53 -28.57
CA LEU A 4 7.72 -19.45 -28.56
C LEU A 4 6.95 -19.23 -27.23
N CYS A 5 6.97 -20.08 -26.21
CA CYS A 5 6.10 -19.81 -25.03
C CYS A 5 6.81 -19.07 -23.88
N ALA A 6 7.25 -17.84 -24.14
CA ALA A 6 7.53 -16.85 -23.11
C ALA A 6 6.55 -15.68 -23.27
N LEU A 7 6.23 -15.00 -22.16
CA LEU A 7 5.33 -13.84 -22.00
C LEU A 7 3.87 -14.19 -21.62
N THR A 8 3.56 -14.10 -20.31
CA THR A 8 2.36 -13.40 -19.73
C THR A 8 2.18 -13.63 -18.21
N LEU A 9 3.25 -13.58 -17.40
CA LEU A 9 3.13 -13.56 -15.93
C LEU A 9 3.52 -12.22 -15.29
N SER A 10 3.37 -11.10 -16.00
CA SER A 10 3.64 -9.76 -15.47
C SER A 10 2.42 -8.86 -15.60
N ALA A 11 1.31 -9.25 -14.98
CA ALA A 11 0.07 -8.46 -15.01
C ALA A 11 -0.71 -8.49 -13.69
N CYS A 12 -0.02 -8.56 -12.54
CA CYS A 12 -0.64 -8.32 -11.22
C CYS A 12 -0.14 -7.03 -10.54
N GLY A 13 0.48 -6.13 -11.30
CA GLY A 13 0.86 -4.80 -10.82
C GLY A 13 0.36 -3.77 -11.81
N SER A 14 -0.88 -3.30 -11.62
CA SER A 14 -1.41 -2.19 -12.42
C SER A 14 -0.50 -0.97 -12.27
N GLU A 15 0.07 -0.49 -13.38
CA GLU A 15 0.88 0.72 -13.43
C GLU A 15 0.03 1.95 -13.04
N ASP A 16 0.16 2.39 -11.79
CA ASP A 16 -0.25 3.74 -11.37
C ASP A 16 0.90 4.69 -11.77
N LYS A 17 0.60 5.63 -12.67
CA LYS A 17 1.51 6.65 -13.18
C LYS A 17 2.23 7.33 -12.02
N ALA A 18 3.54 7.12 -11.90
CA ALA A 18 4.37 7.77 -10.91
C ALA A 18 4.37 9.29 -11.17
N ASP A 19 3.70 10.01 -10.29
CA ASP A 19 3.79 11.48 -10.20
C ASP A 19 5.19 11.81 -9.68
N ALA A 20 5.92 12.66 -10.41
CA ALA A 20 7.31 13.00 -10.08
C ALA A 20 7.37 13.68 -8.70
N ALA A 21 8.03 13.03 -7.74
CA ALA A 21 8.13 13.54 -6.37
C ALA A 21 9.02 14.78 -6.31
N ASP A 22 8.42 15.90 -5.89
CA ASP A 22 9.11 17.07 -5.36
C ASP A 22 9.79 16.71 -4.03
N ALA A 23 11.01 17.20 -3.81
CA ALA A 23 11.89 16.86 -2.68
C ALA A 23 11.38 17.31 -1.29
N GLY A 24 10.18 17.90 -1.20
CA GLY A 24 9.47 18.19 0.06
C GLY A 24 8.23 17.31 0.30
N THR A 25 7.92 16.34 -0.57
CA THR A 25 6.70 15.54 -0.46
C THR A 25 6.88 14.36 0.49
N ALA A 26 6.07 14.30 1.55
CA ALA A 26 6.01 13.14 2.45
C ALA A 26 5.84 11.86 1.63
N VAL A 27 6.75 10.89 1.80
CA VAL A 27 6.71 9.63 1.06
C VAL A 27 5.42 8.91 1.43
N THR A 28 4.61 8.53 0.44
CA THR A 28 3.35 7.83 0.66
C THR A 28 3.32 6.49 -0.08
N THR A 29 2.70 5.49 0.52
CA THR A 29 2.32 4.23 -0.10
C THR A 29 0.86 4.31 -0.54
N ARG A 30 0.54 3.80 -1.73
CA ARG A 30 -0.84 3.71 -2.24
C ARG A 30 -1.45 2.37 -1.86
N VAL A 31 -2.61 2.41 -1.21
CA VAL A 31 -3.35 1.22 -0.74
C VAL A 31 -4.76 1.26 -1.33
N THR A 32 -5.26 0.13 -1.82
CA THR A 32 -6.68 -0.03 -2.19
C THR A 32 -7.41 -0.66 -1.02
N ASP A 33 -8.43 0.00 -0.49
CA ASP A 33 -9.22 -0.54 0.61
C ASP A 33 -10.26 -1.57 0.16
N ALA A 34 -10.98 -2.16 1.12
CA ALA A 34 -12.00 -3.16 0.86
C ALA A 34 -13.21 -2.65 0.04
N THR A 35 -13.41 -1.34 -0.05
CA THR A 35 -14.45 -0.71 -0.89
C THR A 35 -13.97 -0.47 -2.32
N GLY A 36 -12.70 -0.72 -2.62
CA GLY A 36 -12.06 -0.42 -3.89
C GLY A 36 -11.49 1.00 -3.99
N THR A 37 -11.51 1.77 -2.91
CA THR A 37 -11.00 3.14 -2.90
C THR A 37 -9.48 3.15 -2.78
N LYS A 38 -8.80 3.96 -3.61
CA LYS A 38 -7.34 4.13 -3.55
C LYS A 38 -6.96 5.27 -2.59
N VAL A 39 -6.27 4.94 -1.51
CA VAL A 39 -5.85 5.87 -0.45
C VAL A 39 -4.33 6.03 -0.46
N LYS A 40 -3.83 7.23 -0.19
CA LYS A 40 -2.39 7.48 0.06
C LYS A 40 -2.14 7.44 1.57
N VAL A 41 -1.28 6.54 2.01
CA VAL A 41 -0.88 6.37 3.42
C VAL A 41 0.56 6.87 3.57
N PRO A 42 0.87 7.74 4.55
CA PRO A 42 2.26 8.13 4.83
C PRO A 42 3.14 6.91 5.08
N ALA A 43 4.37 6.91 4.58
CA ALA A 43 5.32 5.81 4.78
C ALA A 43 5.70 5.62 6.25
N THR A 44 5.66 6.70 7.03
CA THR A 44 5.91 6.73 8.47
C THR A 44 4.78 7.49 9.18
N PRO A 45 3.64 6.84 9.48
CA PRO A 45 2.53 7.51 10.15
C PRO A 45 2.87 7.78 11.62
N GLU A 46 2.66 9.02 12.07
CA GLU A 46 2.97 9.42 13.46
C GLU A 46 1.84 9.13 14.45
N ARG A 47 0.60 9.12 13.96
CA ARG A 47 -0.60 8.89 14.77
C ARG A 47 -1.57 8.00 14.01
N VAL A 48 -1.89 6.85 14.57
CA VAL A 48 -2.79 5.84 13.98
C VAL A 48 -3.93 5.60 14.96
N VAL A 49 -5.16 5.59 14.47
CA VAL A 49 -6.36 5.33 15.29
C VAL A 49 -6.95 4.00 14.83
N ALA A 50 -7.14 3.07 15.75
CA ALA A 50 -7.85 1.81 15.50
C ALA A 50 -9.34 2.00 15.78
N LEU A 51 -10.20 1.63 14.82
CA LEU A 51 -11.66 1.89 14.91
C LEU A 51 -12.44 0.74 15.53
N SER A 52 -11.88 -0.47 15.48
CA SER A 52 -12.46 -1.68 16.06
C SER A 52 -11.43 -2.45 16.88
N GLU A 53 -11.88 -3.36 17.71
CA GLU A 53 -10.98 -4.22 18.50
C GLU A 53 -10.16 -5.16 17.60
N MET A 54 -10.75 -5.64 16.50
CA MET A 54 -10.02 -6.40 15.47
C MET A 54 -8.85 -5.60 14.89
N ASP A 55 -9.04 -4.31 14.62
CA ASP A 55 -7.99 -3.45 14.09
C ASP A 55 -6.91 -3.15 15.14
N LEU A 56 -7.31 -3.00 16.41
CA LEU A 56 -6.39 -2.80 17.53
C LEU A 56 -5.50 -4.02 17.71
N ASP A 57 -6.08 -5.22 17.77
CA ASP A 57 -5.35 -6.47 17.94
C ASP A 57 -4.37 -6.72 16.80
N ALA A 58 -4.80 -6.50 15.55
CA ALA A 58 -3.93 -6.60 14.39
C ALA A 58 -2.76 -5.59 14.45
N SER A 59 -3.04 -4.35 14.89
CA SER A 59 -2.01 -3.32 15.04
C SER A 59 -0.97 -3.72 16.09
N LEU A 60 -1.41 -4.16 17.27
CA LEU A 60 -0.53 -4.60 18.36
C LEU A 60 0.30 -5.83 17.96
N ALA A 61 -0.30 -6.79 17.25
CA ALA A 61 0.43 -7.95 16.73
C ALA A 61 1.55 -7.58 15.75
N LEU A 62 1.41 -6.46 15.04
CA LEU A 62 2.42 -5.91 14.14
C LEU A 62 3.38 -4.91 14.80
N GLY A 63 3.24 -4.67 16.12
CA GLY A 63 4.07 -3.74 16.87
C GLY A 63 3.74 -2.26 16.63
N VAL A 64 2.55 -1.96 16.11
CA VAL A 64 2.02 -0.60 16.00
C VAL A 64 1.18 -0.32 17.23
N GLU A 65 1.42 0.81 17.90
CA GLU A 65 0.66 1.26 19.07
C GLU A 65 -0.28 2.42 18.66
N PRO A 66 -1.60 2.17 18.52
CA PRO A 66 -2.57 3.21 18.17
C PRO A 66 -2.82 4.20 19.33
N VAL A 67 -3.27 5.42 18.99
CA VAL A 67 -3.58 6.53 19.92
C VAL A 67 -5.06 6.88 19.97
#